data_AF-A0A8X6XRJ0-F1
#
_entry.id   AF-A0A8X6XRJ0-F1
#
_cell.length_a   1.000
_cell.length_b   1.000
_cell.length_c   1.000
_cell.angle_alpha   90.00
_cell.angle_beta   90.00
_cell.angle_gamma   90.00
#
_symmetry.space_group_name_H-M   'P 1'
#
loop_
_entity.id
_entity.type
_entity.pdbx_description
1 polymer ?
#
loop_
_entity_poly.entity_id
_entity_poly.type
_entity_poly.pdbx_seq_one_letter_code
_entity_poly.pdbx_strand_id
1 'polypeptide(L)'
;MCLSTLSPAISFHFKQVCVIEYKRADQRYRVLRFEDKQAVGLCLNLFERYVNHPRQQEQGYDFPNMCLLDFAMNFEPFYAKKLGEFEESIDAEKEEQSTRQRLINLANNTKMVIRNVPAVVRVPLFQIPTDPENYFYSLLVQYVPYYSEDELIDEHNNAREAFLAQEQQLRQMHILKHIVQEIDKLRLLLIRHMLSIFLKI
;
A
#
# COMPACT_ATOMS: atom_id res chain seq x y z
N MET A 1 26.53 -0.48 -28.51
CA MET A 1 25.35 0.29 -28.95
C MET A 1 24.12 -0.33 -28.34
N CYS A 2 23.26 0.53 -27.81
CA CYS A 2 22.14 0.29 -26.90
C CYS A 2 21.05 -0.62 -27.48
N LEU A 3 20.30 -1.31 -26.60
CA LEU A 3 18.93 -0.92 -26.27
C LEU A 3 18.46 -1.60 -24.98
N SER A 4 18.19 -0.72 -24.02
CA SER A 4 17.40 -0.84 -22.80
C SER A 4 16.00 -1.39 -23.05
N THR A 5 15.45 -2.14 -22.09
CA THR A 5 14.13 -1.96 -21.45
C THR A 5 13.61 -3.29 -20.87
N LEU A 6 14.02 -3.61 -19.64
CA LEU A 6 13.25 -4.52 -18.80
C LEU A 6 12.81 -3.71 -17.58
N SER A 7 11.51 -3.41 -17.59
CA SER A 7 10.81 -2.65 -16.56
C SER A 7 11.00 -3.34 -15.21
N PRO A 8 11.58 -2.67 -14.21
CA PRO A 8 11.70 -3.24 -12.89
C PRO A 8 10.40 -2.96 -12.13
N ALA A 9 9.57 -3.99 -11.92
CA ALA A 9 8.63 -3.99 -10.81
C ALA A 9 9.43 -4.16 -9.51
N ILE A 10 10.23 -3.15 -9.19
CA ILE A 10 11.05 -3.05 -7.99
C ILE A 10 10.25 -2.18 -7.03
N SER A 11 9.89 -2.75 -5.88
CA SER A 11 9.55 -1.96 -4.71
C SER A 11 10.82 -1.19 -4.31
N PHE A 12 11.01 -0.01 -4.89
CA PHE A 12 12.11 0.88 -4.53
C PHE A 12 11.81 1.41 -3.13
N HIS A 13 12.50 0.89 -2.13
CA HIS A 13 12.67 1.56 -0.84
C HIS A 13 13.50 2.83 -1.03
N PHE A 14 12.90 3.88 -1.60
CA PHE A 14 13.24 5.22 -1.13
C PHE A 14 12.67 5.28 0.29
N LYS A 15 13.49 5.59 1.31
CA LYS A 15 13.15 5.55 2.75
C LYS A 15 11.86 6.30 3.17
N GLN A 16 11.15 6.92 2.24
CA GLN A 16 9.92 7.68 2.43
C GLN A 16 8.80 7.36 1.42
N VAL A 17 8.98 6.46 0.44
CA VAL A 17 7.95 6.19 -0.59
C VAL A 17 7.59 4.70 -0.65
N CYS A 18 6.31 4.38 -0.47
CA CYS A 18 5.75 3.04 -0.66
C CYS A 18 4.89 3.05 -1.94
N VAL A 19 5.18 2.17 -2.90
CA VAL A 19 4.35 2.03 -4.11
C VAL A 19 3.48 0.79 -3.94
N ILE A 20 2.16 0.94 -4.09
CA ILE A 20 1.21 -0.18 -4.00
C ILE A 20 0.56 -0.39 -5.37
N GLU A 21 0.75 -1.57 -5.95
CA GLU A 21 0.05 -1.96 -7.17
C GLU A 21 -1.25 -2.69 -6.82
N TYR A 22 -2.40 -2.05 -7.06
CA TYR A 22 -3.72 -2.66 -6.88
C TYR A 22 -4.09 -3.50 -8.10
N LYS A 23 -3.49 -4.68 -8.19
CA LYS A 23 -4.01 -5.77 -9.01
C LYS A 23 -4.79 -6.74 -8.13
N ARG A 24 -5.69 -7.51 -8.74
CA ARG A 24 -6.34 -8.64 -8.05
C ARG A 24 -5.29 -9.61 -7.50
N ALA A 25 -5.59 -10.28 -6.39
CA ALA A 25 -4.64 -11.14 -5.69
C ALA A 25 -3.94 -12.17 -6.60
N ASP A 26 -4.67 -12.74 -7.57
CA ASP A 26 -4.19 -13.71 -8.56
C ASP A 26 -3.25 -13.11 -9.62
N GLN A 27 -3.25 -11.79 -9.78
CA GLN A 27 -2.48 -11.05 -10.78
C GLN A 27 -1.24 -10.35 -10.21
N ARG A 28 -0.98 -10.47 -8.90
CA ARG A 28 0.17 -9.82 -8.24
C ARG A 28 1.45 -10.64 -8.44
N TYR A 29 2.53 -9.94 -8.78
CA TYR A 29 3.86 -10.53 -8.83
C TYR A 29 4.31 -10.98 -7.44
N ARG A 30 5.00 -12.12 -7.37
CA ARG A 30 5.63 -12.64 -6.15
C ARG A 30 7.15 -12.55 -6.27
N VAL A 31 7.80 -12.12 -5.19
CA VAL A 31 9.26 -11.99 -5.15
C VAL A 31 9.87 -13.27 -4.60
N LEU A 32 10.81 -13.86 -5.33
CA LEU A 32 11.58 -15.01 -4.87
C LEU A 32 12.61 -14.59 -3.83
N ARG A 33 12.72 -15.36 -2.76
CA ARG A 33 13.78 -15.25 -1.76
C ARG A 33 14.92 -16.17 -2.15
N PHE A 34 16.13 -15.61 -2.20
CA PHE A 34 17.35 -16.37 -2.47
C PHE A 34 18.25 -16.39 -1.23
N GLU A 35 18.82 -17.55 -0.94
CA GLU A 35 19.93 -17.73 -0.01
C GLU A 35 21.01 -18.54 -0.74
N ASP A 36 22.26 -18.09 -0.67
CA ASP A 36 23.41 -18.74 -1.33
C ASP A 36 23.17 -19.11 -2.81
N LYS A 37 22.56 -18.17 -3.55
CA LYS A 37 22.17 -18.29 -4.98
C LYS A 37 21.13 -19.38 -5.28
N GLN A 38 20.47 -19.92 -4.27
CA GLN A 38 19.36 -20.85 -4.41
C GLN A 38 18.05 -20.19 -3.99
N ALA A 39 16.99 -20.44 -4.77
CA ALA A 39 15.65 -19.98 -4.41
C ALA A 39 15.15 -20.83 -3.22
N VAL A 40 14.97 -20.19 -2.07
CA VAL A 40 14.56 -20.85 -0.81
C VAL A 40 13.10 -20.56 -0.43
N GLY A 41 12.39 -19.77 -1.22
CA GLY A 41 10.97 -19.49 -1.01
C GLY A 41 10.51 -18.18 -1.63
N LEU A 42 9.40 -17.65 -1.09
CA LEU A 42 8.80 -16.38 -1.52
C LEU A 42 8.91 -15.36 -0.39
N CYS A 43 9.19 -14.11 -0.75
CA CYS A 43 9.09 -12.98 0.18
C CYS A 43 7.62 -12.59 0.35
N LEU A 44 7.22 -12.34 1.60
CA LEU A 44 5.89 -11.82 1.88
C LEU A 44 5.73 -10.40 1.31
N ASN A 45 4.70 -10.20 0.51
CA ASN A 45 4.34 -8.89 -0.03
C ASN A 45 3.56 -8.06 1.02
N LEU A 46 3.27 -6.79 0.69
CA LEU A 46 2.56 -5.87 1.58
C LEU A 46 1.17 -6.38 1.96
N PHE A 47 0.41 -6.93 1.02
CA PHE A 47 -0.94 -7.45 1.24
C PHE A 47 -0.93 -8.67 2.15
N GLU A 48 0.00 -9.60 1.93
CA GLU A 48 0.18 -10.78 2.78
C GLU A 48 0.57 -10.39 4.21
N ARG A 49 1.36 -9.33 4.37
CA ARG A 49 1.68 -8.78 5.69
C ARG A 49 0.46 -8.10 6.31
N TYR A 50 -0.28 -7.33 5.51
CA TYR A 50 -1.47 -6.65 5.94
C TYR A 50 -2.53 -7.64 6.44
N VAL A 51 -2.90 -8.68 5.70
CA VAL A 51 -3.89 -9.67 6.19
C VAL A 51 -3.47 -10.41 7.48
N ASN A 52 -2.18 -10.36 7.82
CA ASN A 52 -1.62 -10.91 9.07
C ASN A 52 -1.40 -9.84 10.16
N HIS A 53 -1.94 -8.64 10.02
CA HIS A 53 -1.83 -7.59 11.04
C HIS A 53 -2.51 -8.02 12.37
N PRO A 54 -2.09 -7.45 13.52
CA PRO A 54 -2.69 -7.78 14.83
C PRO A 54 -4.21 -7.65 14.85
N ARG A 55 -4.88 -8.46 15.67
CA ARG A 55 -6.35 -8.44 15.82
C ARG A 55 -6.84 -7.55 16.98
N GLN A 56 -5.91 -6.92 17.68
CA GLN A 56 -6.18 -6.14 18.87
C GLN A 56 -5.34 -4.86 18.82
N GLN A 57 -5.73 -3.87 19.62
CA GLN A 57 -4.94 -2.67 19.81
C GLN A 57 -3.58 -3.02 20.41
N GLU A 58 -2.52 -2.56 19.75
CA GLU A 58 -1.14 -2.79 20.20
C GLU A 58 -0.30 -1.54 19.88
N GLN A 59 0.58 -1.15 20.80
CA GLN A 59 1.54 -0.04 20.59
C GLN A 59 0.90 1.29 20.15
N GLY A 60 -0.35 1.54 20.57
CA GLY A 60 -1.10 2.77 20.26
C GLY A 60 -1.80 2.78 18.90
N TYR A 61 -1.82 1.65 18.19
CA TYR A 61 -2.47 1.51 16.89
C TYR A 61 -3.77 0.71 17.01
N ASP A 62 -4.84 1.19 16.37
CA ASP A 62 -6.13 0.52 16.27
C ASP A 62 -6.19 -0.39 15.05
N PHE A 63 -5.48 -1.51 15.16
CA PHE A 63 -5.34 -2.48 14.09
C PHE A 63 -6.67 -2.99 13.50
N PRO A 64 -7.71 -3.33 14.28
CA PRO A 64 -8.99 -3.79 13.72
C PRO A 64 -9.67 -2.80 12.75
N ASN A 65 -9.41 -1.50 12.93
CA ASN A 65 -9.97 -0.44 12.09
C ASN A 65 -8.93 0.19 11.14
N MET A 66 -7.72 -0.38 11.07
CA MET A 66 -6.62 0.14 10.26
C MET A 66 -6.77 -0.32 8.81
N CYS A 67 -6.81 0.62 7.87
CA CYS A 67 -6.84 0.29 6.45
C CYS A 67 -5.44 -0.06 5.90
N LEU A 68 -5.39 -0.68 4.71
CA LEU A 68 -4.13 -1.02 4.05
C LEU A 68 -3.24 0.20 3.85
N LEU A 69 -3.83 1.34 3.49
CA LEU A 69 -3.08 2.57 3.25
C LEU A 69 -2.34 3.04 4.51
N ASP A 70 -3.03 3.08 5.65
CA ASP A 70 -2.43 3.46 6.94
C ASP A 70 -1.35 2.46 7.35
N PHE A 71 -1.60 1.17 7.15
CA PHE A 71 -0.61 0.14 7.44
C PHE A 71 0.66 0.33 6.58
N ALA A 72 0.48 0.58 5.28
CA ALA A 72 1.59 0.83 4.37
C ALA A 72 2.37 2.10 4.71
N MET A 73 1.71 3.15 5.20
CA MET A 73 2.33 4.39 5.67
C MET A 73 3.16 4.16 6.93
N ASN A 74 2.66 3.39 7.90
CA ASN A 74 3.23 3.31 9.25
C ASN A 74 4.22 2.15 9.45
N PHE A 75 4.17 1.09 8.64
CA PHE A 75 4.95 -0.13 8.88
C PHE A 75 5.84 -0.55 7.69
N GLU A 76 7.07 -0.97 7.98
CA GLU A 76 7.99 -1.59 7.01
C GLU A 76 8.41 -3.01 7.40
N PRO A 77 8.73 -3.88 6.42
CA PRO A 77 9.26 -5.21 6.71
C PRO A 77 10.52 -5.16 7.58
N PHE A 78 10.53 -5.96 8.65
CA PHE A 78 11.77 -6.18 9.40
C PHE A 78 12.62 -7.24 8.70
N TYR A 79 13.81 -6.85 8.24
CA TYR A 79 14.83 -7.78 7.76
C TYR A 79 15.94 -7.86 8.80
N ALA A 80 16.09 -9.04 9.42
CA ALA A 80 17.19 -9.28 10.34
C ALA A 80 18.51 -9.16 9.56
N LYS A 81 19.36 -8.21 9.94
CA LYS A 81 20.74 -8.18 9.44
C LYS A 81 21.47 -9.43 9.94
N LYS A 82 22.12 -10.17 9.04
CA LYS A 82 23.02 -11.25 9.44
C LYS A 82 24.16 -10.61 10.25
N LEU A 83 24.45 -11.17 11.42
CA LEU A 83 25.62 -10.81 12.23
C LEU A 83 26.86 -11.08 11.37
N GLY A 84 27.46 -10.06 10.76
CA GLY A 84 28.67 -10.22 9.95
C GLY A 84 28.91 -9.17 8.86
N GLU A 85 27.87 -8.50 8.35
CA GLU A 85 28.03 -7.45 7.33
C GLU A 85 28.05 -6.07 7.98
N PHE A 86 29.16 -5.75 8.65
CA PHE A 86 29.59 -4.37 8.88
C PHE A 86 30.45 -3.96 7.67
N GLU A 87 29.85 -3.79 6.50
CA GLU A 87 30.49 -3.00 5.46
C GLU A 87 30.13 -1.53 5.71
N GLU A 88 31.16 -0.73 6.01
CA GLU A 88 31.08 0.71 6.14
C GLU A 88 30.50 1.32 4.87
N SER A 89 29.21 1.67 4.89
CA SER A 89 28.64 2.54 3.87
C SER A 89 29.13 3.97 4.14
N ILE A 90 29.96 4.48 3.23
CA ILE A 90 30.42 5.87 3.16
C ILE A 90 29.22 6.75 2.76
N ASP A 91 28.32 6.99 3.71
CA ASP A 91 27.38 8.13 3.68
C ASP A 91 26.86 8.35 5.12
N ALA A 92 27.81 8.60 6.02
CA ALA A 92 27.56 8.91 7.41
C ALA A 92 27.22 10.41 7.57
N GLU A 93 26.06 10.82 7.10
CA GLU A 93 25.44 12.06 7.60
C GLU A 93 24.16 11.71 8.39
N LYS A 94 24.34 11.76 9.71
CA LYS A 94 23.37 11.59 10.80
C LYS A 94 22.93 10.16 11.09
N GLU A 95 23.81 9.42 11.75
CA GLU A 95 23.40 8.51 12.83
C GLU A 95 22.74 9.34 13.95
N GLU A 96 21.45 9.65 13.79
CA GLU A 96 20.62 9.91 14.96
C GLU A 96 20.49 8.59 15.73
N GLN A 97 21.15 8.56 16.88
CA GLN A 97 20.88 7.77 18.08
C GLN A 97 20.05 6.50 17.87
N SER A 98 20.62 5.36 18.29
CA SER A 98 20.00 4.04 18.41
C SER A 98 18.66 4.05 19.18
N THR A 99 17.61 4.59 18.57
CA THR A 99 16.25 4.38 19.01
C THR A 99 15.95 2.93 18.66
N ARG A 100 15.90 2.09 19.70
CA ARG A 100 15.48 0.70 19.60
C ARG A 100 14.25 0.64 18.70
N GLN A 101 14.40 0.06 17.51
CA GLN A 101 13.34 -0.01 16.52
C GLN A 101 12.10 -0.61 17.19
N ARG A 102 10.98 0.11 17.13
CA ARG A 102 9.70 -0.37 17.64
C ARG A 102 9.15 -1.39 16.64
N LEU A 103 8.81 -2.58 17.12
CA LEU A 103 8.43 -3.71 16.28
C LEU A 103 7.04 -4.21 16.67
N ILE A 104 6.24 -4.61 15.69
CA ILE A 104 5.03 -5.41 15.90
C ILE A 104 5.25 -6.84 15.38
N ASN A 105 4.53 -7.79 15.97
CA ASN A 105 4.47 -9.16 15.47
C ASN A 105 3.18 -9.35 14.67
N LEU A 106 3.31 -9.98 13.51
CA LEU A 106 2.18 -10.41 12.69
C LEU A 106 1.68 -11.78 13.16
N ALA A 107 0.44 -12.14 12.81
CA ALA A 107 -0.18 -13.41 13.17
C ALA A 107 0.61 -14.64 12.69
N ASN A 108 1.40 -14.49 11.62
CA ASN A 108 2.28 -15.53 11.10
C ASN A 108 3.69 -15.53 11.73
N ASN A 109 3.88 -14.86 12.87
CA ASN A 109 5.15 -14.69 13.59
C ASN A 109 6.25 -13.92 12.85
N THR A 110 5.93 -13.26 11.73
CA THR A 110 6.86 -12.32 11.09
C THR A 110 6.78 -10.94 11.74
N LYS A 111 7.80 -10.11 11.55
CA LYS A 111 7.92 -8.81 12.22
C LYS A 111 7.83 -7.65 11.23
N MET A 112 7.25 -6.55 11.70
CA MET A 112 7.26 -5.27 11.01
C MET A 112 7.84 -4.20 11.93
N VAL A 113 8.57 -3.24 11.37
CA VAL A 113 9.08 -2.07 12.06
C VAL A 113 8.03 -0.95 11.98
N ILE A 114 7.77 -0.30 13.10
CA ILE A 114 7.00 0.95 13.15
C ILE A 114 7.91 2.08 12.69
N ARG A 115 7.52 2.79 11.65
CA ARG A 115 8.27 3.95 11.16
C ARG A 115 8.17 5.11 12.14
N ASN A 116 9.28 5.85 12.27
CA ASN A 116 9.27 7.11 13.01
C ASN A 116 8.57 8.23 12.22
N VAL A 117 8.60 8.14 10.89
CA VAL A 117 7.95 9.07 9.96
C VAL A 117 7.09 8.25 8.99
N PRO A 118 5.79 8.57 8.83
CA PRO A 118 4.94 7.89 7.86
C PRO A 118 5.49 8.00 6.43
N ALA A 119 5.43 6.90 5.68
CA ALA A 119 5.80 6.89 4.27
C ALA A 119 4.72 7.58 3.40
N VAL A 120 5.15 8.20 2.31
CA VAL A 120 4.28 8.63 1.22
C VAL A 120 3.88 7.40 0.42
N VAL A 121 2.59 7.10 0.39
CA VAL A 121 2.09 5.99 -0.44
C VAL A 121 1.71 6.51 -1.83
N ARG A 122 2.25 5.87 -2.86
CA ARG A 122 1.91 6.10 -4.26
C ARG A 122 1.08 4.94 -4.78
N VAL A 123 0.01 5.30 -5.47
CA VAL A 123 -0.98 4.36 -5.98
C VAL A 123 -1.25 4.60 -7.46
N PRO A 124 -1.54 3.54 -8.25
CA PRO A 124 -2.02 3.68 -9.60
C PRO A 124 -3.27 4.57 -9.66
N LEU A 125 -3.30 5.46 -10.64
CA LEU A 125 -4.45 6.32 -10.90
C LEU A 125 -5.37 5.64 -11.91
N PHE A 126 -6.36 4.90 -11.43
CA PHE A 126 -7.47 4.43 -12.26
C PHE A 126 -8.47 5.57 -12.48
N GLN A 127 -9.18 5.55 -13.61
CA GLN A 127 -10.21 6.53 -13.92
C GLN A 127 -11.53 5.83 -14.20
N ILE A 128 -12.64 6.33 -13.64
CA ILE A 128 -13.98 5.74 -13.85
C ILE A 128 -14.33 5.55 -15.34
N PRO A 129 -14.05 6.52 -16.25
CA PRO A 129 -14.47 6.38 -17.65
C PRO A 129 -13.70 5.29 -18.41
N THR A 130 -12.47 4.99 -18.01
CA THR A 130 -11.59 4.06 -18.73
C THR A 130 -11.53 2.69 -18.08
N ASP A 131 -11.57 2.64 -16.74
CA ASP A 131 -11.44 1.41 -15.97
C ASP A 131 -12.21 1.52 -14.64
N PRO A 132 -13.56 1.43 -14.69
CA PRO A 132 -14.40 1.60 -13.51
C PRO A 132 -14.19 0.47 -12.49
N GLU A 133 -13.97 -0.76 -12.96
CA GLU A 133 -13.82 -1.92 -12.06
C GLU A 133 -12.58 -1.78 -11.18
N ASN A 134 -11.40 -1.52 -11.78
CA ASN A 134 -10.18 -1.33 -10.99
C ASN A 134 -10.22 -0.02 -10.19
N TYR A 135 -10.93 1.00 -10.67
CA TYR A 135 -11.16 2.21 -9.89
C TYR A 135 -11.83 1.90 -8.54
N PHE A 136 -13.02 1.28 -8.56
CA PHE A 136 -13.76 0.99 -7.32
C PHE A 136 -13.06 -0.06 -6.47
N TYR A 137 -12.50 -1.10 -7.09
CA TYR A 137 -11.71 -2.11 -6.39
C TYR A 137 -10.52 -1.51 -5.65
N SER A 138 -9.77 -0.61 -6.30
CA SER A 138 -8.64 0.05 -5.65
C SER A 138 -9.04 0.86 -4.42
N LEU A 139 -10.25 1.46 -4.40
CA LEU A 139 -10.74 2.20 -3.24
C LEU A 139 -11.10 1.26 -2.08
N LEU A 140 -11.75 0.13 -2.37
CA LEU A 140 -12.06 -0.89 -1.37
C LEU A 140 -10.78 -1.37 -0.69
N VAL A 141 -9.82 -1.82 -1.50
CA VAL A 141 -8.54 -2.36 -1.02
C VAL A 141 -7.72 -1.34 -0.23
N GLN A 142 -7.84 -0.04 -0.56
CA GLN A 142 -7.11 1.03 0.11
C GLN A 142 -7.67 1.36 1.49
N TYR A 143 -8.99 1.46 1.60
CA TYR A 143 -9.62 2.19 2.69
C TYR A 143 -10.53 1.34 3.56
N VAL A 144 -11.01 0.22 3.06
CA VAL A 144 -11.79 -0.73 3.87
C VAL A 144 -10.79 -1.54 4.70
N PRO A 145 -10.93 -1.61 6.04
CA PRO A 145 -10.19 -2.58 6.84
C PRO A 145 -10.64 -4.01 6.52
N TYR A 146 -9.69 -4.94 6.30
CA TYR A 146 -10.02 -6.34 6.03
C TYR A 146 -8.94 -7.30 6.55
N TYR A 147 -9.34 -8.54 6.85
CA TYR A 147 -8.43 -9.66 7.16
C TYR A 147 -8.36 -10.67 6.03
N SER A 148 -9.34 -10.69 5.13
CA SER A 148 -9.27 -11.40 3.85
C SER A 148 -9.68 -10.44 2.74
N GLU A 149 -8.96 -10.49 1.62
CA GLU A 149 -9.30 -9.65 0.48
C GLU A 149 -10.58 -10.12 -0.24
N ASP A 150 -10.87 -11.42 -0.17
CA ASP A 150 -12.07 -12.02 -0.77
C ASP A 150 -13.35 -11.43 -0.13
N GLU A 151 -13.28 -11.07 1.17
CA GLU A 151 -14.37 -10.41 1.91
C GLU A 151 -14.77 -9.05 1.32
N LEU A 152 -13.91 -8.41 0.50
CA LEU A 152 -14.20 -7.10 -0.08
C LEU A 152 -15.25 -7.16 -1.19
N ILE A 153 -15.39 -8.31 -1.87
CA ILE A 153 -16.27 -8.45 -3.06
C ILE A 153 -17.21 -9.64 -2.92
N ASP A 154 -16.97 -10.61 -2.03
CA ASP A 154 -17.70 -11.90 -1.98
C ASP A 154 -19.24 -11.78 -1.95
N GLU A 155 -19.81 -10.71 -1.39
CA GLU A 155 -21.26 -10.50 -1.32
C GLU A 155 -21.84 -9.67 -2.48
N HIS A 156 -21.02 -9.33 -3.48
CA HIS A 156 -21.36 -8.38 -4.54
C HIS A 156 -20.94 -8.89 -5.92
N ASN A 157 -21.67 -8.47 -6.97
CA ASN A 157 -21.37 -8.93 -8.33
C ASN A 157 -20.10 -8.28 -8.91
N ASN A 158 -19.74 -7.10 -8.39
CA ASN A 158 -18.61 -6.30 -8.88
C ASN A 158 -18.14 -5.32 -7.80
N ALA A 159 -16.94 -4.76 -8.01
CA ALA A 159 -16.33 -3.83 -7.06
C ALA A 159 -17.12 -2.53 -6.87
N ARG A 160 -17.87 -2.10 -7.88
CA ARG A 160 -18.71 -0.90 -7.79
C ARG A 160 -19.86 -1.09 -6.80
N GLU A 161 -20.57 -2.21 -6.89
CA GLU A 161 -21.66 -2.55 -5.95
C GLU A 161 -21.14 -2.66 -4.52
N ALA A 162 -20.01 -3.34 -4.32
CA ALA A 162 -19.35 -3.44 -3.03
C ALA A 162 -18.96 -2.06 -2.45
N PHE A 163 -18.39 -1.20 -3.28
CA PHE A 163 -18.04 0.17 -2.87
C PHE A 163 -19.27 0.98 -2.46
N LEU A 164 -20.36 0.91 -3.24
CA LEU A 164 -21.59 1.65 -2.94
C LEU A 164 -22.24 1.18 -1.63
N ALA A 165 -22.18 -0.13 -1.33
CA ALA A 165 -22.69 -0.68 -0.07
C ALA A 165 -21.96 -0.11 1.16
N GLN A 166 -20.66 0.20 1.02
CA GLN A 166 -19.82 0.68 2.11
C GLN A 166 -19.59 2.20 2.09
N GLU A 167 -20.07 2.90 1.05
CA GLU A 167 -19.75 4.31 0.79
C GLU A 167 -20.04 5.22 1.98
N GLN A 168 -21.20 5.04 2.63
CA GLN A 168 -21.60 5.89 3.76
C GLN A 168 -20.67 5.70 4.97
N GLN A 169 -20.26 4.46 5.26
CA GLN A 169 -19.30 4.16 6.32
C GLN A 169 -17.93 4.75 5.98
N LEU A 170 -17.48 4.58 4.73
CA LEU A 170 -16.21 5.12 4.26
C LEU A 170 -16.18 6.65 4.37
N ARG A 171 -17.26 7.36 4.01
CA ARG A 171 -17.35 8.82 4.16
C ARG A 171 -17.25 9.29 5.62
N GLN A 172 -17.61 8.45 6.58
CA GLN A 172 -17.52 8.76 8.01
C GLN A 172 -16.12 8.49 8.58
N MET A 173 -15.31 7.66 7.93
CA MET A 173 -13.92 7.44 8.33
C MET A 173 -13.09 8.71 8.07
N HIS A 174 -12.39 9.16 9.10
CA HIS A 174 -11.72 10.48 9.14
C HIS A 174 -10.69 10.68 8.00
N ILE A 175 -10.11 9.59 7.49
CA ILE A 175 -9.09 9.58 6.43
C ILE A 175 -9.70 9.74 5.03
N LEU A 176 -10.84 9.11 4.76
CA LEU A 176 -11.55 9.21 3.50
C LEU A 176 -12.21 10.58 3.31
N LYS A 177 -12.61 11.27 4.39
CA LYS A 177 -13.21 12.60 4.27
C LYS A 177 -12.28 13.59 3.56
N HIS A 178 -10.99 13.61 3.88
CA HIS A 178 -10.02 14.51 3.23
C HIS A 178 -9.64 14.02 1.83
N ILE A 179 -9.51 12.70 1.64
CA ILE A 179 -9.08 12.15 0.35
C ILE A 179 -10.21 12.18 -0.69
N VAL A 180 -11.44 11.85 -0.33
CA VAL A 180 -12.61 11.95 -1.22
C VAL A 180 -12.86 13.41 -1.61
N GLN A 181 -12.70 14.36 -0.70
CA GLN A 181 -12.79 15.78 -1.01
C GLN A 181 -11.72 16.22 -2.03
N GLU A 182 -10.48 15.76 -1.89
CA GLU A 182 -9.42 16.09 -2.85
C GLU A 182 -9.60 15.36 -4.20
N ILE A 183 -10.02 14.09 -4.19
CA ILE A 183 -10.36 13.35 -5.41
C ILE A 183 -11.54 14.01 -6.15
N ASP A 184 -12.58 14.43 -5.43
CA ASP A 184 -13.74 15.12 -6.00
C ASP A 184 -13.36 16.50 -6.57
N LYS A 185 -12.46 17.25 -5.90
CA LYS A 185 -11.89 18.50 -6.43
C LYS A 185 -11.09 18.28 -7.71
N LEU A 186 -10.22 17.27 -7.74
CA LEU A 186 -9.42 16.93 -8.92
C LEU A 186 -10.28 16.47 -10.09
N ARG A 187 -11.36 15.73 -9.83
CA ARG A 187 -12.37 15.35 -10.82
C ARG A 187 -13.12 16.55 -11.37
N LEU A 188 -13.55 17.47 -10.51
CA LEU A 188 -14.18 18.73 -10.91
C LEU A 188 -13.24 19.58 -11.78
N LEU A 189 -11.95 19.62 -11.46
CA LEU A 189 -10.93 20.31 -12.26
C LEU A 189 -10.75 19.68 -13.64
N LEU A 190 -10.67 18.36 -13.72
CA LEU A 190 -10.60 17.61 -14.99
C LEU A 190 -11.85 17.82 -15.85
N ILE A 191 -13.04 17.74 -15.26
CA ILE A 191 -14.31 18.00 -15.96
C ILE A 191 -14.37 19.44 -16.46
N ARG A 192 -13.99 20.42 -15.62
CA ARG A 192 -13.90 21.84 -16.04
C ARG A 192 -12.91 22.02 -17.19
N HIS A 193 -11.78 21.34 -17.15
CA HIS A 193 -10.78 21.44 -18.21
C HIS A 193 -11.31 20.85 -19.52
N MET A 194 -11.95 19.67 -19.48
CA MET A 194 -12.56 19.06 -20.65
C MET A 194 -13.71 19.92 -21.22
N LEU A 195 -14.60 20.44 -20.38
CA LEU A 195 -15.67 21.35 -20.81
C LEU A 195 -15.11 22.65 -21.40
N SER A 196 -14.02 23.19 -20.84
CA SER A 196 -13.35 24.38 -21.39
C SER A 196 -12.70 24.13 -22.75
N ILE A 197 -12.32 22.90 -23.07
CA ILE A 197 -11.79 22.53 -24.39
C ILE A 197 -12.96 22.41 -25.38
N PHE A 198 -14.06 21.77 -24.96
CA PHE A 198 -15.25 21.60 -25.79
C PHE A 198 -16.00 22.91 -26.11
N LEU A 199 -15.97 23.89 -25.21
CA LEU A 199 -16.62 25.21 -25.41
C LEU A 199 -15.74 26.24 -26.14
N LYS A 200 -14.51 25.88 -26.53
CA LYS A 200 -13.58 26.73 -27.30
C LYS A 200 -13.51 26.37 -28.80
N ILE A 201 -14.40 25.49 -29.26
CA ILE A 201 -14.68 25.19 -30.68
C ILE A 201 -16.03 25.84 -31.01
#